data_AF-A0A7R8X061-F1
#
_entry.id   AF-A0A7R8X061-F1
#
_cell.length_a   1.000
_cell.length_b   1.000
_cell.length_c   1.000
_cell.angle_alpha   90.00
_cell.angle_beta   90.00
_cell.angle_gamma   90.00
#
_symmetry.space_group_name_H-M   'P 1'
#
loop_
_entity.id
_entity.type
_entity.pdbx_description
1 polymer ?
#
loop_
_entity_poly.entity_id
_entity_poly.type
_entity_poly.pdbx_seq_one_letter_code
_entity_poly.pdbx_strand_id
1 'polypeptide(L)'
;QLRASLHAIHINHQLHADSLQWQKHCEQICLEWDVPLVAVAVEVAKETGKGLEAAAREARYDVFAEHLAPDDLLLLAHHENDQVETLLLNLFRGSGIDGLAGMPRERTAGRATLFRPLLEVSREQLEYYAKTMGLKWMEDPSNASQQFDRNFLRHSVLPLIEQRFPSAIRAMARSVRHQRWSAELLRMTAGQLTDHCLDLSGRLSIHLLKGCTDQQQVLILRH
;
A
#
# COMPACT_ATOMS: atom_id res chain seq x y z
N GLN A 1 -24.85 3.94 -12.91
CA GLN A 1 -25.05 4.01 -11.45
C GLN A 1 -24.31 2.84 -10.80
N LEU A 2 -23.52 3.11 -9.76
CA LEU A 2 -22.94 2.04 -8.96
C LEU A 2 -24.08 1.27 -8.27
N ARG A 3 -23.99 -0.06 -8.23
CA ARG A 3 -24.95 -0.92 -7.51
C ARG A 3 -24.72 -0.94 -5.99
N ALA A 4 -23.70 -0.24 -5.53
CA ALA A 4 -23.27 -0.19 -4.13
C ALA A 4 -23.25 1.27 -3.64
N SER A 5 -23.48 1.46 -2.33
CA SER A 5 -23.33 2.76 -1.68
C SER A 5 -21.86 3.15 -1.60
N LEU A 6 -21.53 4.38 -2.04
CA LEU A 6 -20.19 4.94 -1.94
C LEU A 6 -20.11 5.86 -0.73
N HIS A 7 -19.07 5.70 0.09
CA HIS A 7 -18.76 6.59 1.22
C HIS A 7 -17.31 7.05 1.10
N ALA A 8 -17.05 8.28 1.52
CA ALA A 8 -15.71 8.81 1.71
C ALA A 8 -15.34 8.78 3.20
N ILE A 9 -14.05 8.56 3.48
CA ILE A 9 -13.50 8.70 4.82
C ILE A 9 -12.25 9.60 4.77
N HIS A 10 -12.26 10.64 5.58
CA HIS A 10 -11.13 11.54 5.76
C HIS A 10 -10.58 11.39 7.18
N ILE A 11 -9.26 11.21 7.30
CA ILE A 11 -8.58 11.07 8.58
C ILE A 11 -7.68 12.27 8.77
N ASN A 12 -8.04 13.10 9.73
CA ASN A 12 -7.32 14.30 10.11
C ASN A 12 -6.32 13.95 11.21
N HIS A 13 -5.05 13.81 10.84
CA HIS A 13 -3.95 13.49 11.77
C HIS A 13 -3.54 14.65 12.69
N GLN A 14 -4.08 15.85 12.48
CA GLN A 14 -3.79 17.04 13.29
C GLN A 14 -2.29 17.40 13.36
N LEU A 15 -1.53 17.03 12.33
CA LEU A 15 -0.08 17.25 12.26
C LEU A 15 0.30 18.60 11.65
N HIS A 16 -0.64 19.29 10.98
CA HIS A 16 -0.38 20.55 10.30
C HIS A 16 -1.42 21.61 10.68
N ALA A 17 -1.04 22.88 10.62
CA ALA A 17 -1.94 24.00 10.90
C ALA A 17 -3.15 24.00 9.93
N ASP A 18 -2.93 23.57 8.68
CA ASP A 18 -3.94 23.54 7.64
C ASP A 18 -4.80 22.26 7.64
N SER A 19 -4.60 21.33 8.58
CA SER A 19 -5.35 20.06 8.58
C SER A 19 -6.87 20.27 8.63
N LEU A 20 -7.34 21.30 9.34
CA LEU A 20 -8.76 21.67 9.35
C LEU A 20 -9.24 22.19 7.99
N GLN A 21 -8.41 22.92 7.25
CA GLN A 21 -8.76 23.40 5.91
C GLN A 21 -8.87 22.23 4.92
N TRP A 22 -7.99 21.22 5.03
CA TRP A 22 -8.05 20.03 4.19
C TRP A 22 -9.31 19.20 4.46
N GLN A 23 -9.69 19.07 5.73
CA GLN A 23 -10.95 18.42 6.09
C GLN A 23 -12.15 19.16 5.48
N LYS A 24 -12.22 20.50 5.61
CA LYS A 24 -13.28 21.32 5.01
C LYS A 24 -13.33 21.19 3.49
N HIS A 25 -12.18 21.07 2.83
CA HIS A 25 -12.11 20.81 1.38
C HIS A 25 -12.74 19.45 1.03
N CYS A 26 -12.44 18.40 1.79
CA CYS A 26 -13.09 17.10 1.62
C CYS A 26 -14.60 17.15 1.86
N GLU A 27 -15.05 17.84 2.91
CA GLU A 27 -16.47 18.05 3.22
C GLU A 27 -17.21 18.73 2.05
N GLN A 28 -16.62 19.80 1.50
CA GLN A 28 -17.19 20.53 0.37
C GLN A 28 -17.32 19.66 -0.88
N ILE A 29 -16.28 18.91 -1.25
CA ILE A 29 -16.32 18.02 -2.42
C ILE A 29 -17.37 16.92 -2.24
N CYS A 30 -17.42 16.30 -1.06
CA CYS A 30 -18.35 15.22 -0.79
C CYS A 30 -19.81 15.72 -0.85
N LEU A 31 -20.07 16.94 -0.36
CA LEU A 31 -21.37 17.60 -0.50
C LEU A 31 -21.73 17.86 -1.98
N GLU A 32 -20.79 18.36 -2.78
CA GLU A 32 -21.00 18.64 -4.20
C GLU A 32 -21.27 17.36 -5.03
N TRP A 33 -20.68 16.23 -4.64
CA TRP A 33 -20.79 14.96 -5.35
C TRP A 33 -21.88 14.03 -4.82
N ASP A 34 -22.64 14.46 -3.80
CA ASP A 34 -23.64 13.64 -3.12
C ASP A 34 -23.06 12.32 -2.58
N VAL A 35 -21.88 12.42 -1.94
CA VAL A 35 -21.18 11.29 -1.31
C VAL A 35 -21.11 11.54 0.20
N PRO A 36 -21.63 10.64 1.05
CA PRO A 36 -21.47 10.76 2.49
C PRO A 36 -20.00 10.74 2.91
N LEU A 37 -19.61 11.64 3.81
CA LEU A 37 -18.25 11.73 4.35
C LEU A 37 -18.23 11.40 5.85
N VAL A 38 -17.33 10.50 6.23
CA VAL A 38 -16.91 10.30 7.62
C VAL A 38 -15.59 11.04 7.82
N ALA A 39 -15.57 12.07 8.66
CA ALA A 39 -14.35 12.78 9.03
C ALA A 39 -13.95 12.41 10.47
N VAL A 40 -12.75 11.85 10.64
CA VAL A 40 -12.24 11.40 11.94
C VAL A 40 -10.95 12.13 12.26
N ALA A 41 -10.92 12.82 13.40
CA ALA A 41 -9.68 13.39 13.93
C ALA A 41 -8.96 12.36 14.79
N VAL A 42 -7.65 12.20 14.60
CA VAL A 42 -6.81 11.30 15.37
C VAL A 42 -5.61 12.04 15.93
N GLU A 43 -5.14 11.62 17.10
CA GLU A 43 -3.86 12.07 17.65
C GLU A 43 -2.77 11.09 17.25
N VAL A 44 -1.72 11.59 16.59
CA VAL A 44 -0.57 10.77 16.23
C VAL A 44 0.51 10.92 17.30
N ALA A 45 0.79 9.82 18.01
CA ALA A 45 1.88 9.78 18.97
C ALA A 45 3.23 10.05 18.27
N LYS A 46 3.92 11.12 18.69
CA LYS A 46 5.20 11.54 18.10
C LYS A 46 6.39 10.68 18.54
N GLU A 47 6.26 9.92 19.64
CA GLU A 47 7.36 9.21 20.30
C GLU A 47 7.19 7.68 20.30
N THR A 48 6.81 7.08 19.17
CA THR A 48 6.66 5.61 19.09
C THR A 48 7.95 4.87 18.73
N GLY A 49 9.07 5.57 18.52
CA GLY A 49 10.32 4.98 18.01
C GLY A 49 10.26 4.48 16.56
N LYS A 50 9.06 4.36 15.97
CA LYS A 50 8.79 3.91 14.59
C LYS A 50 8.82 5.06 13.56
N GLY A 51 8.92 6.31 14.01
CA GLY A 51 8.82 7.51 13.18
C GLY A 51 7.37 7.97 12.92
N LEU A 52 7.21 9.25 12.58
CA LEU A 52 5.89 9.89 12.46
C LEU A 52 5.02 9.29 11.35
N GLU A 53 5.61 8.94 10.19
CA GLU A 53 4.88 8.35 9.06
C GLU A 53 4.27 6.98 9.42
N ALA A 54 5.04 6.15 10.15
CA ALA A 54 4.57 4.86 10.60
C ALA A 54 3.42 5.00 11.61
N ALA A 55 3.55 5.92 12.57
CA ALA A 55 2.50 6.20 13.56
C ALA A 55 1.22 6.75 12.92
N ALA A 56 1.32 7.70 12.00
CA ALA A 56 0.17 8.24 11.26
C ALA A 56 -0.50 7.17 10.38
N ARG A 57 0.31 6.26 9.81
CA ARG A 57 -0.21 5.12 9.07
C ARG A 57 -0.96 4.16 9.98
N GLU A 58 -0.42 3.82 11.14
CA GLU A 58 -1.05 2.93 12.14
C GLU A 58 -2.42 3.49 12.56
N ALA A 59 -2.46 4.74 13.05
CA ALA A 59 -3.69 5.42 13.44
C ALA A 59 -4.74 5.45 12.32
N ARG A 60 -4.33 5.63 11.06
CA ARG A 60 -5.23 5.57 9.91
C ARG A 60 -5.88 4.19 9.72
N TYR A 61 -5.11 3.12 9.88
CA TYR A 61 -5.64 1.76 9.75
C TYR A 61 -6.53 1.37 10.92
N ASP A 62 -6.27 1.90 12.12
CA ASP A 62 -7.14 1.72 13.28
C ASP A 62 -8.53 2.32 13.02
N VAL A 63 -8.57 3.57 12.52
CA VAL A 63 -9.83 4.20 12.10
C VAL A 63 -10.54 3.37 11.01
N PHE A 64 -9.82 2.88 10.01
CA PHE A 64 -10.44 2.00 9.01
C PHE A 64 -11.04 0.74 9.64
N ALA A 65 -10.36 0.11 10.59
CA ALA A 65 -10.86 -1.09 11.25
C ALA A 65 -12.13 -0.84 12.08
N GLU A 66 -12.28 0.36 12.67
CA GLU A 66 -13.46 0.77 13.43
C GLU A 66 -14.68 1.08 12.56
N HIS A 67 -14.45 1.56 11.33
CA HIS A 67 -15.51 2.02 10.43
C HIS A 67 -15.91 1.03 9.34
N LEU A 68 -15.16 -0.04 9.12
CA LEU A 68 -15.43 -1.03 8.07
C LEU A 68 -16.22 -2.23 8.62
N ALA A 69 -17.32 -2.56 7.95
CA ALA A 69 -18.12 -3.75 8.19
C ALA A 69 -17.55 -4.98 7.43
N PRO A 70 -17.98 -6.20 7.80
CA PRO A 70 -17.81 -7.36 6.92
C PRO A 70 -18.39 -7.06 5.52
N ASP A 71 -17.70 -7.52 4.48
CA ASP A 71 -18.04 -7.31 3.05
C ASP A 71 -17.82 -5.90 2.49
N ASP A 72 -17.38 -4.93 3.30
CA ASP A 72 -16.98 -3.62 2.78
C ASP A 72 -15.71 -3.72 1.92
N LEU A 73 -15.64 -2.82 0.93
CA LEU A 73 -14.49 -2.66 0.04
C LEU A 73 -13.82 -1.29 0.27
N LEU A 74 -12.71 -1.27 1.01
CA LEU A 74 -11.89 -0.09 1.21
C LEU A 74 -11.06 0.21 -0.04
N LEU A 75 -11.35 1.33 -0.71
CA LEU A 75 -10.60 1.80 -1.87
C LEU A 75 -9.50 2.78 -1.46
N LEU A 76 -8.25 2.52 -1.83
CA LEU A 76 -7.15 3.46 -1.65
C LEU A 76 -6.53 3.85 -3.00
N ALA A 77 -6.30 5.15 -3.17
CA ALA A 77 -5.81 5.77 -4.41
C ALA A 77 -4.29 5.61 -4.64
N HIS A 78 -3.68 4.51 -4.17
CA HIS A 78 -2.27 4.25 -4.45
C HIS A 78 -2.05 4.01 -5.95
N HIS A 79 -0.99 4.58 -6.49
CA HIS A 79 -0.68 4.59 -7.91
C HIS A 79 0.69 3.98 -8.26
N GLU A 80 1.07 3.99 -9.54
CA GLU A 80 2.30 3.35 -10.03
C GLU A 80 3.55 3.90 -9.34
N ASN A 81 3.66 5.23 -9.16
CA ASN A 81 4.82 5.81 -8.47
C ASN A 81 4.92 5.36 -6.99
N ASP A 82 3.80 5.19 -6.27
CA ASP A 82 3.83 4.68 -4.89
C ASP A 82 4.35 3.23 -4.83
N GLN A 83 4.09 2.44 -5.88
CA GLN A 83 4.66 1.09 -6.00
C GLN A 83 6.16 1.11 -6.17
N VAL A 84 6.66 2.04 -6.98
CA VAL A 84 8.10 2.19 -7.18
C VAL A 84 8.78 2.67 -5.89
N GLU A 85 8.18 3.63 -5.19
CA GLU A 85 8.67 4.06 -3.86
C GLU A 85 8.72 2.88 -2.89
N THR A 86 7.66 2.07 -2.84
CA THR A 86 7.59 0.87 -1.98
C THR A 86 8.64 -0.17 -2.38
N LEU A 87 8.83 -0.41 -3.69
CA LEU A 87 9.87 -1.30 -4.21
C LEU A 87 11.25 -0.86 -3.73
N LEU A 88 11.61 0.42 -3.93
CA LEU A 88 12.93 0.94 -3.58
C LEU A 88 13.17 0.88 -2.07
N LEU A 89 12.19 1.27 -1.25
CA LEU A 89 12.30 1.14 0.20
C LEU A 89 12.53 -0.30 0.65
N ASN A 90 11.78 -1.24 0.07
CA ASN A 90 11.91 -2.66 0.41
C ASN A 90 13.25 -3.23 -0.08
N LEU A 91 13.71 -2.79 -1.26
CA LEU A 91 15.02 -3.15 -1.80
C LEU A 91 16.16 -2.68 -0.89
N PHE A 92 16.15 -1.41 -0.46
CA PHE A 92 17.19 -0.86 0.42
C PHE A 92 17.18 -1.48 1.82
N ARG A 93 16.05 -2.05 2.26
CA ARG A 93 15.94 -2.85 3.49
C ARG A 93 16.36 -4.31 3.33
N GLY A 94 16.77 -4.74 2.13
CA GLY A 94 17.17 -6.13 1.86
C GLY A 94 15.99 -7.10 1.86
N SER A 95 14.79 -6.65 1.49
CA SER A 95 13.60 -7.51 1.47
C SER A 95 13.71 -8.59 0.40
N GLY A 96 13.18 -9.78 0.72
CA GLY A 96 13.01 -10.87 -0.24
C GLY A 96 11.87 -10.62 -1.24
N ILE A 97 11.54 -11.66 -2.01
CA ILE A 97 10.59 -11.59 -3.13
C ILE A 97 9.21 -11.06 -2.74
N ASP A 98 8.69 -11.42 -1.56
CA ASP A 98 7.41 -10.92 -1.06
C ASP A 98 7.43 -9.40 -0.83
N GLY A 99 8.54 -8.86 -0.35
CA GLY A 99 8.70 -7.42 -0.18
C GLY A 99 8.89 -6.71 -1.51
N LEU A 100 9.64 -7.30 -2.44
CA LEU A 100 9.86 -6.71 -3.77
C LEU A 100 8.62 -6.79 -4.68
N ALA A 101 7.65 -7.66 -4.38
CA ALA A 101 6.33 -7.69 -5.03
C ALA A 101 5.44 -6.47 -4.73
N GLY A 102 5.94 -5.55 -3.89
CA GLY A 102 5.33 -4.26 -3.59
C GLY A 102 3.99 -4.39 -2.87
N MET A 103 3.14 -3.37 -3.00
CA MET A 103 1.79 -3.41 -2.47
C MET A 103 0.92 -4.38 -3.31
N PRO A 104 0.16 -5.30 -2.70
CA PRO A 104 -0.78 -6.11 -3.45
C PRO A 104 -1.96 -5.25 -3.94
N ARG A 105 -2.59 -5.65 -5.06
CA ARG A 105 -3.79 -4.95 -5.57
C ARG A 105 -4.96 -5.08 -4.60
N GLU A 106 -5.08 -6.25 -3.98
CA GLU A 106 -6.13 -6.61 -3.03
C GLU A 106 -5.50 -7.29 -1.82
N ARG A 107 -6.02 -7.00 -0.62
CA ARG A 107 -5.67 -7.72 0.61
C ARG A 107 -6.78 -7.57 1.65
N THR A 108 -6.83 -8.49 2.60
CA THR A 108 -7.66 -8.32 3.81
C THR A 108 -7.21 -7.11 4.62
N ALA A 109 -8.18 -6.35 5.13
CA ALA A 109 -8.00 -5.23 6.05
C ALA A 109 -9.04 -5.34 7.18
N GLY A 110 -8.63 -5.95 8.31
CA GLY A 110 -9.58 -6.28 9.37
C GLY A 110 -10.62 -7.28 8.87
N ARG A 111 -11.89 -6.89 8.91
CA ARG A 111 -13.04 -7.69 8.42
C ARG A 111 -13.45 -7.38 6.99
N ALA A 112 -12.78 -6.42 6.35
CA ALA A 112 -13.08 -5.92 5.02
C ALA A 112 -11.96 -6.25 4.02
N THR A 113 -12.22 -5.93 2.75
CA THR A 113 -11.24 -6.04 1.68
C THR A 113 -10.68 -4.66 1.33
N LEU A 114 -9.35 -4.52 1.26
CA LEU A 114 -8.69 -3.32 0.74
C LEU A 114 -8.30 -3.53 -0.71
N PHE A 115 -8.75 -2.65 -1.59
CA PHE A 115 -8.46 -2.66 -3.01
C PHE A 115 -7.81 -1.35 -3.50
N ARG A 116 -6.83 -1.48 -4.40
CA ARG A 116 -6.08 -0.36 -4.99
C ARG A 116 -6.33 -0.30 -6.50
N PRO A 117 -7.39 0.38 -6.96
CA PRO A 117 -7.76 0.39 -8.37
C PRO A 117 -6.73 1.10 -9.26
N LEU A 118 -6.02 2.09 -8.73
CA LEU A 118 -5.13 2.97 -9.49
C LEU A 118 -3.68 2.50 -9.53
N LEU A 119 -3.39 1.30 -9.01
CA LEU A 119 -2.03 0.84 -8.74
C LEU A 119 -1.13 0.70 -9.99
N GLU A 120 -1.75 0.65 -11.17
CA GLU A 120 -1.10 0.56 -12.48
C GLU A 120 -1.25 1.86 -13.29
N VAL A 121 -1.83 2.91 -12.69
CA VAL A 121 -2.01 4.23 -13.30
C VAL A 121 -0.83 5.11 -12.89
N SER A 122 -0.22 5.80 -13.85
CA SER A 122 0.90 6.70 -13.55
C SER A 122 0.41 8.01 -12.93
N ARG A 123 1.28 8.68 -12.18
CA ARG A 123 1.00 10.03 -11.65
C ARG A 123 0.62 11.01 -12.76
N GLU A 124 1.32 10.94 -13.90
CA GLU A 124 1.05 11.80 -15.07
C GLU A 124 -0.37 11.60 -15.62
N GLN A 125 -0.86 10.35 -15.66
CA GLN A 125 -2.22 10.04 -16.08
C GLN A 125 -3.26 10.60 -15.10
N LEU A 126 -2.98 10.52 -13.79
CA LEU A 126 -3.85 11.09 -12.76
C LEU A 126 -3.90 12.61 -12.84
N GLU A 127 -2.75 13.27 -13.00
CA GLU A 127 -2.68 14.72 -13.14
C GLU A 127 -3.37 15.21 -14.41
N TYR A 128 -3.18 14.51 -15.54
CA TYR A 128 -3.87 14.79 -16.78
C TYR A 128 -5.39 14.67 -16.59
N TYR A 129 -5.86 13.56 -16.03
CA TYR A 129 -7.27 13.34 -15.76
C TYR A 129 -7.87 14.43 -14.85
N ALA A 130 -7.19 14.75 -13.74
CA ALA A 130 -7.64 15.76 -12.80
C ALA A 130 -7.76 17.14 -13.46
N LYS A 131 -6.78 17.54 -14.28
CA LYS A 131 -6.81 18.79 -15.04
C LYS A 131 -7.94 18.82 -16.07
N THR A 132 -8.10 17.75 -16.85
CA THR A 132 -9.15 17.65 -17.87
C THR A 132 -10.55 17.72 -17.25
N MET A 133 -10.73 17.13 -16.08
CA MET A 133 -12.01 17.15 -15.35
C MET A 133 -12.19 18.39 -14.46
N GLY A 134 -11.23 19.32 -14.44
CA GLY A 134 -11.28 20.52 -13.61
C GLY A 134 -11.31 20.24 -12.10
N LEU A 135 -10.77 19.08 -11.67
CA LEU A 135 -10.73 18.71 -10.26
C LEU A 135 -9.78 19.64 -9.50
N LYS A 136 -10.19 20.01 -8.29
CA LYS A 136 -9.37 20.78 -7.35
C LYS A 136 -8.96 19.87 -6.21
N TRP A 137 -7.68 19.86 -5.87
CA TRP A 137 -7.14 19.10 -4.75
C TRP A 137 -6.24 20.00 -3.89
N MET A 138 -6.03 19.57 -2.65
CA MET A 138 -5.09 20.20 -1.73
C MET A 138 -3.74 19.50 -1.82
N GLU A 139 -2.66 20.28 -1.77
CA GLU A 139 -1.30 19.77 -1.62
C GLU A 139 -0.91 19.87 -0.15
N ASP A 140 -0.54 18.74 0.47
CA ASP A 140 -0.02 18.70 1.84
C ASP A 140 1.45 19.18 1.84
N PRO A 141 1.81 20.28 2.53
CA PRO A 141 3.18 20.77 2.61
C PRO A 141 4.16 19.74 3.19
N SER A 142 3.70 18.80 4.02
CA SER A 142 4.54 17.71 4.53
C SER A 142 5.06 16.81 3.42
N ASN A 143 4.37 16.73 2.27
CA ASN A 143 4.84 16.03 1.08
C ASN A 143 6.13 16.63 0.52
N ALA A 144 6.45 17.90 0.83
CA ALA A 144 7.71 18.54 0.42
C ALA A 144 8.87 18.24 1.39
N SER A 145 8.60 17.70 2.59
CA SER A 145 9.63 17.42 3.58
C SER A 145 10.45 16.20 3.19
N GLN A 146 11.72 16.39 2.82
CA GLN A 146 12.65 15.30 2.48
C GLN A 146 13.19 14.53 3.71
N GLN A 147 12.74 14.87 4.93
CA GLN A 147 13.11 14.11 6.13
C GLN A 147 12.51 12.70 6.14
N PHE A 148 11.45 12.47 5.38
CA PHE A 148 10.81 11.17 5.23
C PHE A 148 11.37 10.45 4.00
N ASP A 149 11.77 9.18 4.16
CA ASP A 149 12.40 8.38 3.11
C ASP A 149 11.60 8.40 1.80
N ARG A 150 10.27 8.30 1.87
CA ARG A 150 9.40 8.35 0.67
C ARG A 150 9.50 9.66 -0.08
N ASN A 151 9.45 10.77 0.65
CA ASN A 151 9.54 12.10 0.05
C ASN A 151 10.94 12.34 -0.54
N PHE A 152 11.99 11.86 0.14
CA PHE A 152 13.34 11.88 -0.41
C PHE A 152 13.45 11.09 -1.72
N LEU A 153 12.89 9.88 -1.77
CA LEU A 153 12.85 9.11 -3.02
C LEU A 153 12.12 9.85 -4.13
N ARG A 154 10.93 10.38 -3.83
CA ARG A 154 10.06 11.08 -4.79
C ARG A 154 10.69 12.35 -5.36
N HIS A 155 11.32 13.17 -4.52
CA HIS A 155 11.79 14.50 -4.91
C HIS A 155 13.27 14.57 -5.28
N SER A 156 14.08 13.63 -4.81
CA SER A 156 15.54 13.68 -4.97
C SER A 156 16.10 12.50 -5.76
N VAL A 157 15.60 11.29 -5.55
CA VAL A 157 16.18 10.09 -6.18
C VAL A 157 15.53 9.77 -7.52
N LEU A 158 14.20 9.63 -7.56
CA LEU A 158 13.46 9.28 -8.77
C LEU A 158 13.67 10.27 -9.91
N PRO A 159 13.67 11.61 -9.70
CA PRO A 159 13.91 12.56 -10.78
C PRO A 159 15.30 12.40 -11.41
N LEU A 160 16.34 12.10 -10.61
CA LEU A 160 17.69 11.84 -11.13
C LEU A 160 17.75 10.56 -11.96
N ILE A 161 17.04 9.51 -11.53
CA ILE A 161 16.94 8.26 -12.28
C ILE A 161 16.21 8.50 -13.61
N GLU A 162 15.07 9.19 -13.59
CA GLU A 162 14.26 9.46 -14.78
C GLU A 162 14.97 10.36 -15.78
N GLN A 163 15.78 11.32 -15.32
CA GLN A 163 16.62 12.14 -16.19
C GLN A 163 17.58 11.28 -17.05
N ARG A 164 18.14 10.20 -16.48
CA ARG A 164 19.03 9.29 -17.19
C ARG A 164 18.27 8.18 -17.94
N PHE A 165 17.18 7.72 -17.35
CA PHE A 165 16.39 6.59 -17.82
C PHE A 165 14.90 6.96 -17.82
N PRO A 166 14.40 7.61 -18.90
CA PRO A 166 13.05 8.19 -18.93
C PRO A 166 11.89 7.20 -18.73
N SER A 167 12.15 5.89 -18.83
CA SER A 167 11.14 4.84 -18.62
C SER A 167 11.33 4.09 -17.30
N ALA A 168 12.14 4.60 -16.37
CA ALA A 168 12.54 3.89 -15.16
C ALA A 168 11.35 3.54 -14.25
N ILE A 169 10.42 4.46 -14.01
CA ILE A 169 9.22 4.20 -13.20
C ILE A 169 8.43 3.03 -13.78
N ARG A 170 8.10 3.09 -15.07
CA ARG A 170 7.37 2.03 -15.77
C ARG A 170 8.12 0.69 -15.78
N ALA A 171 9.44 0.73 -15.94
CA ALA A 171 10.28 -0.47 -15.93
C ALA A 171 10.35 -1.11 -14.52
N MET A 172 10.46 -0.29 -13.47
CA MET A 172 10.42 -0.72 -12.09
C MET A 172 9.04 -1.28 -11.72
N ALA A 173 7.95 -0.61 -12.08
CA ALA A 173 6.59 -1.10 -11.88
C ALA A 173 6.35 -2.45 -12.60
N ARG A 174 6.89 -2.62 -13.81
CA ARG A 174 6.88 -3.93 -14.49
C ARG A 174 7.67 -4.98 -13.71
N SER A 175 8.81 -4.60 -13.13
CA SER A 175 9.59 -5.51 -12.28
C SER A 175 8.80 -5.93 -11.04
N VAL A 176 8.06 -5.02 -10.38
CA VAL A 176 7.15 -5.36 -9.28
C VAL A 176 6.12 -6.42 -9.71
N ARG A 177 5.54 -6.29 -10.91
CA ARG A 177 4.60 -7.31 -11.43
C ARG A 177 5.26 -8.68 -11.60
N HIS A 178 6.48 -8.72 -12.14
CA HIS A 178 7.23 -9.98 -12.24
C HIS A 178 7.54 -10.58 -10.87
N GLN A 179 7.96 -9.76 -9.90
CA GLN A 179 8.19 -10.24 -8.52
C GLN A 179 6.91 -10.78 -7.89
N ARG A 180 5.75 -10.18 -8.17
CA ARG A 180 4.45 -10.66 -7.69
C ARG A 180 4.10 -12.04 -8.26
N TRP A 181 4.26 -12.24 -9.57
CA TRP A 181 4.03 -13.55 -10.19
C TRP A 181 4.96 -14.62 -9.60
N SER A 182 6.24 -14.28 -9.43
CA SER A 182 7.21 -15.18 -8.82
C SER A 182 6.86 -15.50 -7.37
N ALA A 183 6.45 -14.50 -6.58
CA ALA A 183 6.00 -14.72 -5.21
C ALA A 183 4.80 -15.66 -5.17
N GLU A 184 3.78 -15.45 -6.01
CA GLU A 184 2.59 -16.30 -6.10
C GLU A 184 2.94 -17.77 -6.43
N LEU A 185 3.78 -17.99 -7.43
CA LEU A 185 4.26 -19.34 -7.77
C LEU A 185 5.04 -19.99 -6.63
N LEU A 186 5.86 -19.22 -5.91
CA LEU A 186 6.56 -19.71 -4.72
C LEU A 186 5.59 -20.07 -3.60
N ARG A 187 4.52 -19.31 -3.36
CA ARG A 187 3.49 -19.66 -2.37
C ARG A 187 2.76 -20.95 -2.73
N MET A 188 2.41 -21.12 -4.01
CA MET A 188 1.79 -22.36 -4.48
C MET A 188 2.73 -23.56 -4.27
N THR A 189 4.01 -23.39 -4.62
CA THR A 189 5.03 -24.42 -4.43
C THR A 189 5.23 -24.73 -2.94
N ALA A 190 5.25 -23.71 -2.09
CA ALA A 190 5.37 -23.87 -0.64
C ALA A 190 4.20 -24.68 -0.06
N GLY A 191 2.97 -24.38 -0.47
CA GLY A 191 1.78 -25.15 -0.06
C GLY A 191 1.90 -26.62 -0.45
N GLN A 192 2.25 -26.90 -1.71
CA GLN A 192 2.46 -28.27 -2.19
C GLN A 192 3.55 -29.00 -1.39
N LEU A 193 4.70 -28.37 -1.18
CA LEU A 193 5.79 -28.97 -0.40
C LEU A 193 5.39 -29.20 1.06
N THR A 194 4.62 -28.27 1.64
CA THR A 194 4.10 -28.38 3.01
C THR A 194 3.19 -29.58 3.11
N ASP A 195 2.23 -29.75 2.20
CA ASP A 195 1.31 -30.90 2.17
C ASP A 195 2.06 -32.24 2.11
N HIS A 196 3.14 -32.33 1.33
CA HIS A 196 3.98 -33.53 1.26
C HIS A 196 4.80 -33.79 2.53
N CYS A 197 4.97 -32.77 3.38
CA CYS A 197 5.69 -32.87 4.64
C CYS A 197 4.76 -33.04 5.85
N LEU A 198 3.44 -33.08 5.66
CA LEU A 198 2.50 -33.35 6.74
C LEU A 198 2.42 -34.86 7.07
N ASP A 199 2.29 -35.19 8.35
CA ASP A 199 1.93 -36.52 8.79
C ASP A 199 0.40 -36.74 8.74
N LEU A 200 -0.04 -37.95 9.08
CA LEU A 200 -1.47 -38.32 9.07
C LEU A 200 -2.34 -37.49 10.05
N SER A 201 -1.72 -36.76 10.99
CA SER A 201 -2.40 -35.85 11.92
C SER A 201 -2.41 -34.40 11.45
N GLY A 202 -1.88 -34.11 10.26
CA GLY A 202 -1.76 -32.77 9.71
C GLY A 202 -0.64 -31.94 10.34
N ARG A 203 0.35 -32.57 10.98
CA ARG A 203 1.51 -31.89 11.58
C ARG A 203 2.72 -32.03 10.68
N LEU A 204 3.59 -31.02 10.70
CA LEU A 204 4.82 -31.06 9.92
C LEU A 204 5.78 -32.15 10.46
N SER A 205 6.11 -33.12 9.61
CA SER A 205 7.04 -34.22 9.92
C SER A 205 8.49 -33.76 9.75
N ILE A 206 9.23 -33.72 10.86
CA ILE A 206 10.67 -33.39 10.86
C ILE A 206 11.47 -34.35 9.97
N HIS A 207 11.07 -35.62 9.91
CA HIS A 207 11.75 -36.61 9.07
C HIS A 207 11.60 -36.27 7.59
N LEU A 208 10.38 -35.95 7.14
CA LEU A 208 10.12 -35.57 5.75
C LEU A 208 10.78 -34.24 5.41
N LEU A 209 10.70 -33.25 6.30
CA LEU A 209 11.31 -31.94 6.14
C LEU A 209 12.85 -32.04 5.98
N LYS A 210 13.51 -32.90 6.76
CA LYS A 210 14.97 -33.13 6.64
C LYS A 210 15.37 -33.76 5.30
N GLY A 211 14.44 -34.38 4.58
CA GLY A 211 14.66 -34.88 3.23
C GLY A 211 14.61 -33.79 2.15
N CYS A 212 14.10 -32.61 2.48
CA CYS A 212 14.07 -31.46 1.57
C CYS A 212 15.40 -30.69 1.58
N THR A 213 15.67 -29.93 0.52
CA THR A 213 16.81 -29.01 0.48
C THR A 213 16.64 -27.85 1.47
N ASP A 214 17.72 -27.18 1.85
CA ASP A 214 17.67 -26.01 2.76
C ASP A 214 16.69 -24.93 2.27
N GLN A 215 16.66 -24.65 0.96
CA GLN A 215 15.74 -23.66 0.40
C GLN A 215 14.28 -24.10 0.51
N GLN A 216 13.99 -25.38 0.30
CA GLN A 216 12.65 -25.94 0.46
C GLN A 216 12.23 -25.91 1.93
N GLN A 217 13.13 -26.25 2.86
CA GLN A 217 12.86 -26.17 4.30
C GLN A 217 12.52 -24.74 4.72
N VAL A 218 13.31 -23.75 4.28
CA VAL A 218 13.03 -22.33 4.54
C VAL A 218 11.69 -21.90 3.93
N LEU A 219 11.38 -22.36 2.72
CA LEU A 219 10.13 -22.02 2.05
C LEU A 219 8.91 -22.61 2.77
N ILE A 220 8.99 -23.87 3.20
CA ILE A 220 7.94 -24.56 3.98
C ILE A 220 7.75 -23.88 5.34
N LEU A 221 8.83 -23.61 6.08
CA LEU A 221 8.75 -23.06 7.44
C LEU A 221 8.29 -21.60 7.50
N ARG A 222 8.37 -20.87 6.39
CA ARG A 222 7.86 -19.50 6.29
C ARG A 222 6.38 -19.42 5.91
N HIS A 223 5.82 -20.53 5.44
CA HIS A 223 4.45 -20.65 4.93
C HIS A 223 3.52 -21.33 5.91
#